data_AF-A0A5P2UDI9-F1
#
_entry.id   AF-A0A5P2UDI9-F1
#
_cell.length_a   1.000
_cell.length_b   1.000
_cell.length_c   1.000
_cell.angle_alpha   90.00
_cell.angle_beta   90.00
_cell.angle_gamma   90.00
#
_symmetry.space_group_name_H-M   'P 1'
#
loop_
_entity.id
_entity.type
_entity.pdbx_description
1 polymer ?
#
loop_
_entity_poly.entity_id
_entity_poly.type
_entity_poly.pdbx_seq_one_letter_code
_entity_poly.pdbx_strand_id
1 'polypeptide(L)'
;MCAAAALSAAGPAGAAAIPAAAAGPGAARVQVEVPGPEHGEAAGSGRVLVPRVPSGGRTAAAGRLSPAERAADGGVAKLIDNGPAADRLDVVVIGDGYTAGELARFHDDAREKWAEVTAVEPYTTYRDLFNVWTVDAVSRDSGVSGDPDPATVRDTALGSYFWCEDIERLLCVDQPKVDAYVAKAPEADLVIVLANSAKYGGAGYNEPSATLGYEGISTASAGHRHAKSGQVAIHETGHSLGKLADEYFYPGVPDYERYTGPEPADSNTSTLPADRMAAQQAKWYRWLGEQSPDGGTVGTYEGGGYYVGGLYRPTDGSLMRVLGKPFNLPGVEAMIAGFHRHARTATPLTPVDRTLRPRHTARVAVPRLAGADGRQLDVRWYLDGRELGRFAGRTEVRVADLWLFDLRAHRLAVTVRDRTPSVRDPEAARGLTSTAQWSVRL
;
A
#
# COMPACT_ATOMS: atom_id res chain seq x y z
N MET A 1 38.04 29.93 -79.88
CA MET A 1 38.54 28.80 -79.08
C MET A 1 38.22 29.07 -77.62
N CYS A 2 37.43 28.16 -77.05
CA CYS A 2 36.93 27.96 -75.69
C CYS A 2 37.18 29.02 -74.59
N ALA A 3 36.07 29.63 -74.17
CA ALA A 3 35.87 30.13 -72.82
C ALA A 3 35.48 28.96 -71.89
N ALA A 4 36.16 28.81 -70.75
CA ALA A 4 35.80 27.87 -69.70
C ALA A 4 35.18 28.64 -68.53
N ALA A 5 33.86 28.52 -68.38
CA ALA A 5 33.12 28.93 -67.20
C ALA A 5 33.03 27.74 -66.24
N ALA A 6 33.57 27.89 -65.03
CA ALA A 6 33.41 26.92 -63.96
C ALA A 6 32.06 27.17 -63.27
N LEU A 7 31.13 26.20 -63.38
CA LEU A 7 29.90 26.18 -62.61
C LEU A 7 30.20 25.82 -61.15
N SER A 8 29.80 26.70 -60.24
CA SER A 8 29.74 26.45 -58.80
C SER A 8 28.44 25.72 -58.48
N ALA A 9 28.53 24.46 -58.04
CA ALA A 9 27.40 23.74 -57.48
C ALA A 9 27.23 24.13 -56.00
N ALA A 10 26.08 24.70 -55.66
CA ALA A 10 25.67 24.96 -54.28
C ALA A 10 25.28 23.65 -53.59
N GLY A 11 26.02 23.25 -52.56
CA GLY A 11 25.62 22.20 -51.63
C GLY A 11 24.63 22.72 -50.59
N PRO A 12 23.79 21.85 -50.00
CA PRO A 12 22.82 22.28 -49.00
C PRO A 12 23.53 22.73 -47.72
N ALA A 13 23.04 23.83 -47.16
CA ALA A 13 23.51 24.40 -45.90
C ALA A 13 23.41 23.37 -44.77
N GLY A 14 24.55 23.01 -44.18
CA GLY A 14 24.59 22.27 -42.93
C GLY A 14 23.96 23.11 -41.83
N ALA A 15 22.85 22.63 -41.27
CA ALA A 15 22.31 23.18 -40.03
C ALA A 15 23.38 23.03 -38.94
N ALA A 16 23.86 24.16 -38.44
CA ALA A 16 24.74 24.20 -37.29
C ALA A 16 24.06 23.48 -36.11
N ALA A 17 24.71 22.45 -35.59
CA ALA A 17 24.27 21.77 -34.38
C ALA A 17 24.19 22.80 -33.25
N ILE A 18 22.97 23.04 -32.77
CA ILE A 18 22.76 23.71 -31.49
C ILE A 18 23.43 22.81 -30.45
N PRO A 19 24.36 23.32 -29.62
CA PRO A 19 24.98 22.50 -28.59
C PRO A 19 23.86 22.02 -27.67
N ALA A 20 23.76 20.70 -27.51
CA ALA A 20 22.89 20.08 -26.52
C ALA A 20 23.20 20.76 -25.19
N ALA A 21 22.21 21.47 -24.64
CA ALA A 21 22.31 22.00 -23.30
C ALA A 21 22.63 20.83 -22.38
N ALA A 22 23.81 20.88 -21.76
CA ALA A 22 24.23 19.90 -20.79
C ALA A 22 23.11 19.75 -19.76
N ALA A 23 22.58 18.53 -19.64
CA ALA A 23 21.61 18.19 -18.62
C ALA A 23 22.17 18.62 -17.26
N GLY A 24 21.43 19.50 -16.57
CA GLY A 24 21.70 19.80 -15.16
C GLY A 24 21.65 18.53 -14.31
N PRO A 25 22.09 18.59 -13.04
CA PRO A 25 22.15 17.43 -12.16
C PRO A 25 20.79 16.71 -12.19
N GLY A 26 20.81 15.45 -12.64
CA GLY A 26 19.62 14.74 -13.10
C GLY A 26 18.51 14.74 -12.06
N ALA A 27 17.31 15.18 -12.45
CA ALA A 27 16.12 15.07 -11.62
C ALA A 27 15.96 13.61 -11.20
N ALA A 28 15.98 13.35 -9.89
CA ALA A 28 15.79 12.01 -9.36
C ALA A 28 14.49 11.43 -9.94
N ARG A 29 14.57 10.24 -10.53
CA ARG A 29 13.41 9.49 -11.02
C ARG A 29 13.01 8.43 -10.02
N VAL A 30 11.78 7.96 -10.12
CA VAL A 30 11.21 6.86 -9.37
C VAL A 30 10.54 5.91 -10.35
N GLN A 31 10.54 4.61 -10.07
CA GLN A 31 9.74 3.67 -10.84
C GLN A 31 8.32 3.68 -10.30
N VAL A 32 7.34 3.91 -11.17
CA VAL A 32 5.92 3.83 -10.82
C VAL A 32 5.22 2.79 -11.64
N GLU A 33 4.22 2.19 -11.02
CA GLU A 33 3.29 1.31 -11.67
C GLU A 33 2.20 2.09 -12.40
N VAL A 34 1.88 1.63 -13.61
CA VAL A 34 0.82 2.18 -14.43
C VAL A 34 -0.42 1.31 -14.27
N PRO A 35 -1.58 1.87 -13.84
CA PRO A 35 -2.80 1.08 -13.70
C PRO A 35 -3.24 0.53 -15.07
N GLY A 36 -4.04 -0.53 -15.08
CA GLY A 36 -4.62 -1.07 -16.30
C GLY A 36 -5.62 -0.11 -16.95
N PRO A 37 -6.00 -0.32 -18.23
CA PRO A 37 -6.92 0.56 -18.93
C PRO A 37 -8.33 0.54 -18.32
N GLU A 38 -9.03 1.68 -18.33
CA GLU A 38 -10.34 1.84 -17.70
C GLU A 38 -11.37 0.79 -18.14
N HIS A 39 -11.44 0.51 -19.44
CA HIS A 39 -12.40 -0.44 -20.01
C HIS A 39 -11.86 -1.87 -20.13
N GLY A 40 -10.65 -2.14 -19.62
CA GLY A 40 -10.06 -3.47 -19.58
C GLY A 40 -10.22 -4.17 -18.23
N GLU A 41 -9.73 -5.40 -18.17
CA GLU A 41 -9.72 -6.22 -16.96
C GLU A 41 -8.36 -6.20 -16.25
N ALA A 42 -7.28 -5.87 -16.96
CA ALA A 42 -5.92 -5.88 -16.41
C ALA A 42 -5.78 -4.92 -15.21
N ALA A 43 -5.03 -5.36 -14.19
CA ALA A 43 -4.73 -4.55 -13.02
C ALA A 43 -3.71 -3.44 -13.28
N GLY A 44 -2.69 -3.74 -14.10
CA GLY A 44 -1.67 -2.79 -14.53
C GLY A 44 -1.37 -2.86 -16.02
N SER A 45 -0.59 -1.90 -16.51
CA SER A 45 0.00 -1.87 -17.86
C SER A 45 1.54 -1.81 -17.85
N GLY A 46 2.17 -2.23 -16.75
CA GLY A 46 3.62 -2.23 -16.58
C GLY A 46 4.12 -1.05 -15.74
N ARG A 47 5.44 -0.83 -15.79
CA ARG A 47 6.12 0.21 -15.01
C ARG A 47 6.82 1.22 -15.89
N VAL A 48 6.90 2.46 -15.41
CA VAL A 48 7.62 3.54 -16.08
C VAL A 48 8.42 4.35 -15.06
N LEU A 49 9.59 4.83 -15.46
CA LEU A 49 10.34 5.78 -14.64
C LEU A 49 9.71 7.16 -14.80
N VAL A 50 9.36 7.83 -13.71
CA VAL A 50 8.82 9.20 -13.73
C VAL A 50 9.68 10.13 -12.89
N PRO A 51 9.72 11.43 -13.17
CA PRO A 51 10.36 12.41 -12.29
C PRO A 51 9.74 12.39 -10.88
N ARG A 52 10.56 12.49 -9.82
CA ARG A 52 10.04 12.66 -8.44
C ARG A 52 9.34 13.99 -8.21
N VAL A 53 9.72 15.00 -8.99
CA VAL A 53 9.11 16.34 -9.02
C VAL A 53 8.58 16.58 -10.43
N PRO A 54 7.29 16.95 -10.60
CA PRO A 54 6.73 17.28 -11.90
C PRO A 54 7.56 18.34 -12.62
N SER A 55 7.74 18.20 -13.92
CA SER A 55 8.51 19.16 -14.75
C SER A 55 7.76 19.48 -16.04
N GLY A 56 8.20 20.54 -16.74
CA GLY A 56 7.67 20.88 -18.07
C GLY A 56 6.31 21.57 -18.08
N GLY A 57 5.91 22.27 -17.01
CA GLY A 57 4.64 23.03 -16.97
C GLY A 57 3.39 22.15 -16.82
N ARG A 58 3.56 20.87 -16.51
CA ARG A 58 2.47 19.92 -16.25
C ARG A 58 1.64 20.24 -15.00
N THR A 59 2.19 21.07 -14.11
CA THR A 59 1.52 21.62 -12.92
C THR A 59 1.81 23.11 -12.83
N ALA A 60 0.89 23.88 -12.22
CA ALA A 60 1.13 25.30 -11.99
C ALA A 60 2.14 25.47 -10.85
N ALA A 61 2.88 26.59 -10.89
CA ALA A 61 3.71 26.99 -9.76
C ALA A 61 2.83 27.32 -8.55
N ALA A 62 3.21 26.82 -7.37
CA ALA A 62 2.44 26.99 -6.16
C ALA A 62 2.28 28.48 -5.78
N GLY A 63 1.06 29.00 -5.91
CA GLY A 63 0.70 30.32 -5.41
C GLY A 63 0.65 30.34 -3.88
N ARG A 64 0.75 31.53 -3.28
CA ARG A 64 0.60 31.66 -1.82
C ARG A 64 -0.86 31.47 -1.44
N LEU A 65 -1.14 30.53 -0.52
CA LEU A 65 -2.44 30.44 0.15
C LEU A 65 -2.75 31.75 0.91
N SER A 66 -4.01 32.14 0.98
CA SER A 66 -4.52 33.22 1.83
C SER A 66 -4.40 32.88 3.33
N PRO A 67 -4.54 33.85 4.25
CA PRO A 67 -4.50 33.54 5.68
C PRO A 67 -5.53 32.50 6.14
N ALA A 68 -6.75 32.53 5.59
CA ALA A 68 -7.79 31.57 5.95
C ALA A 68 -7.47 30.16 5.41
N GLU A 69 -7.02 30.06 4.16
CA GLU A 69 -6.60 28.78 3.57
C GLU A 69 -5.42 28.17 4.32
N ARG A 70 -4.41 28.97 4.71
CA ARG A 70 -3.28 28.50 5.52
C ARG A 70 -3.70 28.00 6.91
N ALA A 71 -4.77 28.55 7.47
CA ALA A 71 -5.28 28.10 8.76
C ALA A 71 -6.00 26.74 8.67
N ALA A 72 -6.53 26.41 7.48
CA ALA A 72 -7.16 25.11 7.20
C ALA A 72 -6.15 24.06 6.69
N ASP A 73 -5.02 24.48 6.13
CA ASP A 73 -4.00 23.59 5.58
C ASP A 73 -3.24 22.79 6.66
N GLY A 74 -2.99 21.52 6.36
CA GLY A 74 -2.25 20.61 7.22
C GLY A 74 -3.04 20.06 8.39
N GLY A 75 -4.36 20.24 8.43
CA GLY A 75 -5.22 19.59 9.42
C GLY A 75 -5.05 18.07 9.37
N VAL A 76 -4.83 17.46 10.52
CA VAL A 76 -4.72 16.00 10.67
C VAL A 76 -5.86 15.51 11.55
N ALA A 77 -6.61 14.52 11.08
CA ALA A 77 -7.71 13.93 11.83
C ALA A 77 -7.75 12.42 11.65
N LYS A 78 -8.18 11.70 12.70
CA LYS A 78 -8.52 10.29 12.57
C LYS A 78 -9.92 10.17 11.96
N LEU A 79 -9.98 9.56 10.79
CA LEU A 79 -11.22 9.14 10.14
C LEU A 79 -11.74 7.83 10.76
N ILE A 80 -10.83 6.90 11.08
CA ILE A 80 -11.10 5.63 11.77
C ILE A 80 -10.08 5.49 12.90
N ASP A 81 -10.57 5.27 14.13
CA ASP A 81 -9.73 5.04 15.32
C ASP A 81 -10.03 3.67 15.93
N ASN A 82 -9.16 2.69 15.65
CA ASN A 82 -9.24 1.36 16.21
C ASN A 82 -8.21 1.14 17.34
N GLY A 83 -7.45 2.18 17.71
CA GLY A 83 -6.48 2.11 18.80
C GLY A 83 -5.28 3.05 18.65
N PRO A 84 -4.29 2.90 19.56
CA PRO A 84 -3.01 3.61 19.48
C PRO A 84 -2.29 3.28 18.17
N ALA A 85 -1.68 4.29 17.55
CA ALA A 85 -0.97 4.14 16.27
C ALA A 85 0.16 3.10 16.35
N ALA A 86 0.92 3.08 17.45
CA ALA A 86 1.99 2.10 17.68
C ALA A 86 1.57 0.62 17.64
N ASP A 87 0.27 0.31 17.66
CA ASP A 87 -0.29 -1.03 17.60
C ASP A 87 -1.26 -1.23 16.43
N ARG A 88 -1.43 -0.25 15.54
CA ARG A 88 -2.31 -0.33 14.36
C ARG A 88 -1.48 -0.13 13.11
N LEU A 89 -2.07 -0.52 11.99
CA LEU A 89 -1.56 -0.13 10.68
C LEU A 89 -2.19 1.22 10.35
N ASP A 90 -1.39 2.27 10.28
CA ASP A 90 -1.86 3.63 10.14
C ASP A 90 -1.80 4.07 8.67
N VAL A 91 -2.99 4.15 8.04
CA VAL A 91 -3.15 4.60 6.65
C VAL A 91 -3.39 6.10 6.63
N VAL A 92 -2.56 6.86 5.92
CA VAL A 92 -2.72 8.31 5.75
C VAL A 92 -3.29 8.61 4.36
N VAL A 93 -4.48 9.20 4.33
CA VAL A 93 -5.12 9.69 3.11
C VAL A 93 -4.91 11.20 2.99
N ILE A 94 -4.37 11.66 1.87
CA ILE A 94 -4.10 13.08 1.59
C ILE A 94 -4.89 13.49 0.34
N GLY A 95 -5.72 14.51 0.46
CA GLY A 95 -6.52 15.01 -0.67
C GLY A 95 -5.75 16.03 -1.49
N ASP A 96 -5.72 15.89 -2.82
CA ASP A 96 -5.16 16.91 -3.72
C ASP A 96 -6.21 17.48 -4.66
N GLY A 97 -6.10 18.77 -4.99
CA GLY A 97 -7.08 19.49 -5.80
C GLY A 97 -8.37 19.84 -5.07
N TYR A 98 -8.42 19.76 -3.74
CA TYR A 98 -9.54 20.26 -2.92
C TYR A 98 -9.19 21.64 -2.36
N THR A 99 -10.06 22.62 -2.61
CA THR A 99 -9.94 23.94 -1.98
C THR A 99 -10.36 23.89 -0.51
N ALA A 100 -10.07 24.95 0.26
CA ALA A 100 -10.48 25.03 1.67
C ALA A 100 -12.01 24.87 1.86
N GLY A 101 -12.82 25.31 0.89
CA GLY A 101 -14.27 25.13 0.92
C GLY A 101 -14.75 23.72 0.58
N GLU A 102 -13.85 22.83 0.16
CA GLU A 102 -14.15 21.47 -0.30
C GLU A 102 -13.57 20.39 0.62
N LEU A 103 -12.94 20.76 1.75
CA LEU A 103 -12.36 19.79 2.69
C LEU A 103 -13.40 18.81 3.26
N ALA A 104 -14.64 19.26 3.46
CA ALA A 104 -15.73 18.35 3.86
C ALA A 104 -15.97 17.26 2.79
N ARG A 105 -15.92 17.63 1.50
CA ARG A 105 -16.03 16.66 0.40
C ARG A 105 -14.83 15.72 0.38
N PHE A 106 -13.62 16.22 0.61
CA PHE A 106 -12.42 15.37 0.74
C PHE A 106 -12.59 14.31 1.84
N HIS A 107 -13.09 14.68 3.03
CA HIS A 107 -13.30 13.71 4.11
C HIS A 107 -14.36 12.66 3.77
N ASP A 108 -15.40 13.04 3.05
CA ASP A 108 -16.41 12.10 2.55
C ASP A 108 -15.82 11.16 1.49
N ASP A 109 -15.08 11.69 0.51
CA ASP A 109 -14.41 10.90 -0.53
C ASP A 109 -13.36 9.95 0.08
N ALA A 110 -12.64 10.38 1.12
CA ALA A 110 -11.70 9.52 1.86
C ALA A 110 -12.42 8.37 2.60
N ARG A 111 -13.59 8.65 3.20
CA ARG A 111 -14.42 7.64 3.86
C ARG A 111 -14.95 6.62 2.86
N GLU A 112 -15.45 7.08 1.72
CA GLU A 112 -15.94 6.21 0.66
C GLU A 112 -14.81 5.35 0.09
N LYS A 113 -13.65 5.94 -0.20
CA LYS A 113 -12.50 5.19 -0.69
C LYS A 113 -12.06 4.11 0.29
N TRP A 114 -12.02 4.43 1.59
CA TRP A 114 -11.69 3.43 2.61
C TRP A 114 -12.76 2.32 2.72
N ALA A 115 -14.03 2.65 2.54
CA ALA A 115 -15.11 1.66 2.51
C ALA A 115 -14.96 0.70 1.31
N GLU A 116 -14.53 1.19 0.14
CA GLU A 116 -14.20 0.33 -1.01
C GLU A 116 -13.04 -0.61 -0.72
N VAL A 117 -11.96 -0.10 -0.10
CA VAL A 117 -10.78 -0.91 0.29
C VAL A 117 -11.19 -2.01 1.26
N THR A 118 -11.93 -1.66 2.30
CA THR A 118 -12.38 -2.60 3.35
C THR A 118 -13.55 -3.50 2.95
N ALA A 119 -14.01 -3.42 1.70
CA ALA A 119 -14.96 -4.38 1.13
C ALA A 119 -14.28 -5.59 0.46
N VAL A 120 -12.96 -5.58 0.33
CA VAL A 120 -12.18 -6.67 -0.30
C VAL A 120 -11.44 -7.48 0.77
N GLU A 121 -11.47 -8.81 0.67
CA GLU A 121 -10.67 -9.65 1.56
C GLU A 121 -9.17 -9.58 1.19
N PRO A 122 -8.23 -9.60 2.17
CA PRO A 122 -8.45 -9.78 3.60
C PRO A 122 -8.77 -8.49 4.39
N TYR A 123 -8.85 -7.30 3.77
CA TYR A 123 -9.17 -6.06 4.49
C TYR A 123 -10.49 -6.13 5.23
N THR A 124 -11.52 -6.73 4.63
CA THR A 124 -12.83 -6.93 5.28
C THR A 124 -12.68 -7.61 6.63
N THR A 125 -11.99 -8.75 6.69
CA THR A 125 -11.79 -9.51 7.93
C THR A 125 -10.95 -8.74 8.96
N TYR A 126 -9.93 -8.01 8.51
CA TYR A 126 -8.91 -7.42 9.37
C TYR A 126 -9.04 -5.91 9.59
N ARG A 127 -10.14 -5.28 9.18
CA ARG A 127 -10.33 -3.82 9.25
C ARG A 127 -10.07 -3.17 10.62
N ASP A 128 -10.25 -3.90 11.71
CA ASP A 128 -9.99 -3.41 13.08
C ASP A 128 -8.48 -3.34 13.42
N LEU A 129 -7.60 -3.82 12.53
CA LEU A 129 -6.15 -3.62 12.64
C LEU A 129 -5.69 -2.25 12.15
N PHE A 130 -6.57 -1.49 11.49
CA PHE A 130 -6.20 -0.26 10.80
C PHE A 130 -6.67 0.98 11.55
N ASN A 131 -5.83 2.00 11.61
CA ASN A 131 -6.29 3.38 11.76
C ASN A 131 -6.31 4.04 10.38
N VAL A 132 -7.19 5.01 10.19
CA VAL A 132 -7.21 5.83 8.97
C VAL A 132 -7.17 7.28 9.37
N TRP A 133 -6.24 8.01 8.78
CA TRP A 133 -6.02 9.42 9.00
C TRP A 133 -6.29 10.19 7.72
N THR A 134 -6.79 11.41 7.85
CA THR A 134 -6.85 12.37 6.76
C THR A 134 -5.86 13.49 7.04
N VAL A 135 -5.15 13.94 6.00
CA VAL A 135 -4.36 15.16 6.02
C VAL A 135 -4.91 16.13 4.98
N ASP A 136 -5.34 17.29 5.45
CA ASP A 136 -5.92 18.34 4.61
C ASP A 136 -4.80 19.08 3.86
N ALA A 137 -4.64 18.81 2.57
CA ALA A 137 -3.71 19.53 1.72
C ALA A 137 -4.48 20.53 0.83
N VAL A 138 -4.57 21.77 1.31
CA VAL A 138 -5.41 22.80 0.71
C VAL A 138 -4.83 23.24 -0.62
N SER A 139 -5.56 22.97 -1.70
CA SER A 139 -5.24 23.39 -3.06
C SER A 139 -5.85 24.75 -3.37
N ARG A 140 -5.21 25.51 -4.26
CA ARG A 140 -5.75 26.81 -4.71
C ARG A 140 -6.82 26.63 -5.76
N ASP A 141 -6.62 25.67 -6.65
CA ASP A 141 -7.61 25.31 -7.66
C ASP A 141 -8.34 24.01 -7.27
N SER A 142 -9.63 23.97 -7.56
CA SER A 142 -10.39 22.72 -7.57
C SER A 142 -10.05 21.89 -8.80
N GLY A 143 -9.84 20.59 -8.62
CA GLY A 143 -9.46 19.66 -9.67
C GLY A 143 -7.96 19.43 -9.75
N VAL A 144 -7.53 18.56 -10.66
CA VAL A 144 -6.10 18.26 -10.90
C VAL A 144 -5.70 18.55 -12.34
N SER A 145 -4.39 18.68 -12.59
CA SER A 145 -3.89 18.96 -13.94
C SER A 145 -4.14 17.76 -14.88
N GLY A 146 -4.35 18.02 -16.17
CA GLY A 146 -4.66 16.98 -17.17
C GLY A 146 -6.13 16.53 -17.24
N ASP A 147 -7.03 17.21 -16.53
CA ASP A 147 -8.48 16.94 -16.50
C ASP A 147 -9.29 18.26 -16.66
N PRO A 148 -10.11 18.41 -17.73
CA PRO A 148 -10.58 17.39 -18.68
C PRO A 148 -9.55 16.94 -19.73
N ASP A 149 -8.56 17.77 -20.07
CA ASP A 149 -7.63 17.52 -21.18
C ASP A 149 -6.16 17.73 -20.77
N PRO A 150 -5.18 17.22 -21.55
CA PRO A 150 -3.75 17.33 -21.21
C PRO A 150 -3.23 18.76 -21.09
N ALA A 151 -3.92 19.76 -21.66
CA ALA A 151 -3.49 21.17 -21.59
C ALA A 151 -3.99 21.87 -20.32
N THR A 152 -4.86 21.22 -19.53
CA THR A 152 -5.37 21.78 -18.28
C THR A 152 -4.29 21.76 -17.21
N VAL A 153 -3.98 22.93 -16.65
CA VAL A 153 -3.00 23.08 -15.57
C VAL A 153 -3.68 23.68 -14.34
N ARG A 154 -3.43 23.08 -13.17
CA ARG A 154 -3.99 23.47 -11.87
C ARG A 154 -2.89 23.73 -10.86
N ASP A 155 -3.13 24.68 -9.96
CA ASP A 155 -2.33 24.97 -8.77
C ASP A 155 -2.85 24.16 -7.57
N THR A 156 -2.32 22.94 -7.44
CA THR A 156 -2.72 21.99 -6.39
C THR A 156 -1.62 21.76 -5.36
N ALA A 157 -2.03 21.36 -4.16
CA ALA A 157 -1.17 21.22 -3.00
C ALA A 157 -0.06 20.18 -3.20
N LEU A 158 -0.37 19.07 -3.87
CA LEU A 158 0.56 17.96 -4.12
C LEU A 158 1.03 17.89 -5.58
N GLY A 159 0.51 18.76 -6.45
CA GLY A 159 0.86 18.78 -7.86
C GLY A 159 0.47 17.49 -8.58
N SER A 160 -0.68 16.89 -8.26
CA SER A 160 -1.19 15.72 -8.98
C SER A 160 -1.53 16.08 -10.43
N TYR A 161 -1.17 15.19 -11.36
CA TYR A 161 -1.46 15.38 -12.78
C TYR A 161 -1.63 14.06 -13.54
N PHE A 162 -2.60 14.02 -14.45
CA PHE A 162 -2.80 12.96 -15.43
C PHE A 162 -1.81 13.09 -16.61
N TRP A 163 -1.81 12.12 -17.54
CA TRP A 163 -0.93 12.12 -18.72
C TRP A 163 0.56 12.10 -18.39
N CYS A 164 0.90 11.52 -17.24
CA CYS A 164 2.28 11.30 -16.88
C CYS A 164 2.92 10.31 -17.87
N GLU A 165 4.10 10.69 -18.40
CA GLU A 165 4.77 9.97 -19.50
C GLU A 165 3.84 9.67 -20.70
N ASP A 166 2.93 10.62 -21.00
CA ASP A 166 1.95 10.58 -22.10
C ASP A 166 0.92 9.42 -21.99
N ILE A 167 0.74 8.88 -20.78
CA ILE A 167 -0.25 7.87 -20.46
C ILE A 167 -1.41 8.53 -19.71
N GLU A 168 -2.58 8.66 -20.36
CA GLU A 168 -3.74 9.40 -19.85
C GLU A 168 -4.05 9.13 -18.37
N ARG A 169 -4.23 7.87 -18.01
CA ARG A 169 -4.64 7.42 -16.68
C ARG A 169 -3.50 7.36 -15.64
N LEU A 170 -2.25 7.63 -16.03
CA LEU A 170 -1.14 7.65 -15.09
C LEU A 170 -1.18 8.96 -14.31
N LEU A 171 -1.61 8.86 -13.06
CA LEU A 171 -1.77 9.98 -12.14
C LEU A 171 -0.53 10.10 -11.25
N CYS A 172 0.36 11.01 -11.62
CA CYS A 172 1.62 11.25 -10.91
C CYS A 172 1.49 12.41 -9.91
N VAL A 173 2.36 12.41 -8.90
CA VAL A 173 2.42 13.42 -7.82
C VAL A 173 3.83 14.00 -7.65
N ASP A 174 3.92 15.13 -6.95
CA ASP A 174 5.18 15.68 -6.43
C ASP A 174 5.54 15.04 -5.08
N GLN A 175 6.45 14.07 -5.09
CA GLN A 175 6.81 13.28 -3.91
C GLN A 175 7.30 14.15 -2.74
N PRO A 176 8.24 15.10 -2.92
CA PRO A 176 8.62 16.01 -1.84
C PRO A 176 7.46 16.78 -1.20
N LYS A 177 6.42 17.14 -1.98
CA LYS A 177 5.22 17.77 -1.41
C LYS A 177 4.40 16.76 -0.62
N VAL A 178 4.21 15.54 -1.14
CA VAL A 178 3.54 14.45 -0.40
C VAL A 178 4.25 14.21 0.93
N ASP A 179 5.59 14.05 0.93
CA ASP A 179 6.40 13.88 2.14
C ASP A 179 6.19 15.01 3.15
N ALA A 180 6.11 16.26 2.70
CA ALA A 180 5.87 17.41 3.57
C ALA A 180 4.52 17.36 4.30
N TYR A 181 3.49 16.76 3.69
CA TYR A 181 2.20 16.53 4.35
C TYR A 181 2.19 15.26 5.20
N VAL A 182 2.82 14.18 4.74
CA VAL A 182 2.97 12.94 5.54
C VAL A 182 3.72 13.21 6.83
N ALA A 183 4.72 14.10 6.84
CA ALA A 183 5.45 14.49 8.05
C ALA A 183 4.56 15.10 9.16
N LYS A 184 3.33 15.56 8.82
CA LYS A 184 2.33 16.02 9.80
C LYS A 184 1.62 14.85 10.50
N ALA A 185 1.67 13.65 9.92
CA ALA A 185 1.12 12.38 10.43
C ALA A 185 2.23 11.31 10.47
N PRO A 186 3.20 11.41 11.40
CA PRO A 186 4.46 10.65 11.37
C PRO A 186 4.33 9.15 11.62
N GLU A 187 3.15 8.68 12.02
CA GLU A 187 2.88 7.25 12.26
C GLU A 187 2.47 6.52 10.97
N ALA A 188 2.52 7.16 9.80
CA ALA A 188 2.08 6.57 8.54
C ALA A 188 2.86 5.29 8.17
N ASP A 189 2.14 4.18 7.99
CA ASP A 189 2.67 2.96 7.37
C ASP A 189 2.42 2.93 5.86
N LEU A 190 1.31 3.53 5.42
CA LEU A 190 0.88 3.56 4.03
C LEU A 190 0.27 4.92 3.68
N VAL A 191 0.57 5.43 2.48
CA VAL A 191 0.04 6.71 2.00
C VAL A 191 -0.89 6.50 0.81
N ILE A 192 -2.06 7.12 0.85
CA ILE A 192 -3.00 7.21 -0.26
C ILE A 192 -3.18 8.68 -0.63
N VAL A 193 -2.85 9.06 -1.85
CA VAL A 193 -3.16 10.39 -2.41
C VAL A 193 -4.46 10.29 -3.20
N LEU A 194 -5.46 11.06 -2.78
CA LEU A 194 -6.77 11.09 -3.42
C LEU A 194 -6.93 12.38 -4.23
N ALA A 195 -6.88 12.27 -5.55
CA ALA A 195 -7.05 13.40 -6.47
C ALA A 195 -8.53 13.74 -6.65
N ASN A 196 -8.89 15.01 -6.47
CA ASN A 196 -10.22 15.55 -6.74
C ASN A 196 -10.54 15.53 -8.25
N SER A 197 -10.88 14.36 -8.79
CA SER A 197 -11.25 14.17 -10.19
C SER A 197 -12.17 12.97 -10.34
N ALA A 198 -13.05 13.05 -11.35
CA ALA A 198 -13.86 11.93 -11.78
C ALA A 198 -13.23 11.08 -12.89
N LYS A 199 -12.12 11.53 -13.48
CA LYS A 199 -11.37 10.79 -14.49
C LYS A 199 -10.74 9.55 -13.86
N TYR A 200 -10.77 8.42 -14.54
CA TYR A 200 -10.09 7.23 -14.08
C TYR A 200 -8.57 7.38 -14.16
N GLY A 201 -7.89 7.13 -13.04
CA GLY A 201 -6.45 6.95 -13.00
C GLY A 201 -5.89 6.83 -11.60
N GLY A 202 -4.60 6.52 -11.56
CA GLY A 202 -3.83 6.19 -10.38
C GLY A 202 -2.38 5.85 -10.74
N ALA A 203 -1.61 5.47 -9.73
CA ALA A 203 -0.23 5.00 -9.85
C ALA A 203 0.22 4.35 -8.52
N GLY A 204 1.09 3.35 -8.63
CA GLY A 204 1.81 2.75 -7.51
C GLY A 204 3.24 3.25 -7.39
N TYR A 205 3.56 3.91 -6.28
CA TYR A 205 4.93 4.24 -5.89
C TYR A 205 5.35 3.24 -4.81
N ASN A 206 5.89 2.10 -5.24
CA ASN A 206 6.13 0.94 -4.38
C ASN A 206 7.50 0.96 -3.67
N GLU A 207 8.19 2.10 -3.69
CA GLU A 207 9.44 2.33 -2.96
C GLU A 207 9.13 2.87 -1.55
N PRO A 208 9.67 2.26 -0.47
CA PRO A 208 9.52 2.80 0.87
C PRO A 208 10.13 4.20 0.98
N SER A 209 9.54 5.03 1.84
CA SER A 209 10.09 6.35 2.14
C SER A 209 11.46 6.22 2.79
N ALA A 210 12.47 6.87 2.20
CA ALA A 210 13.82 6.89 2.76
C ALA A 210 13.91 7.68 4.09
N THR A 211 12.91 8.49 4.42
CA THR A 211 12.97 9.41 5.57
C THR A 211 11.80 9.31 6.54
N LEU A 212 10.62 8.90 6.07
CA LEU A 212 9.39 8.88 6.87
C LEU A 212 8.90 7.47 7.21
N GLY A 213 9.51 6.42 6.67
CA GLY A 213 9.25 5.03 7.07
C GLY A 213 8.00 4.37 6.48
N TYR A 214 7.12 5.10 5.79
CA TYR A 214 5.97 4.50 5.09
C TYR A 214 6.39 3.62 3.91
N GLU A 215 5.58 2.62 3.56
CA GLU A 215 5.93 1.54 2.63
C GLU A 215 5.73 1.86 1.14
N GLY A 216 4.89 2.83 0.82
CA GLY A 216 4.63 3.29 -0.54
C GLY A 216 3.54 4.36 -0.61
N ILE A 217 3.35 4.93 -1.81
CA ILE A 217 2.24 5.86 -2.12
C ILE A 217 1.36 5.20 -3.19
N SER A 218 0.06 5.10 -2.91
CA SER A 218 -0.95 4.82 -3.93
C SER A 218 -1.66 6.12 -4.31
N THR A 219 -1.69 6.46 -5.59
CA THR A 219 -2.52 7.56 -6.08
C THR A 219 -3.81 6.99 -6.66
N ALA A 220 -4.93 7.66 -6.37
CA ALA A 220 -6.23 7.29 -6.92
C ALA A 220 -7.08 8.53 -7.15
N SER A 221 -7.96 8.45 -8.13
CA SER A 221 -8.99 9.47 -8.34
C SER A 221 -10.16 9.28 -7.36
N ALA A 222 -10.72 10.40 -6.88
CA ALA A 222 -11.79 10.43 -5.90
C ALA A 222 -13.15 9.99 -6.46
N GLY A 223 -13.43 10.28 -7.73
CA GLY A 223 -14.77 10.21 -8.28
C GLY A 223 -15.41 8.82 -8.27
N HIS A 224 -16.63 8.80 -7.74
CA HIS A 224 -17.52 7.68 -7.41
C HIS A 224 -18.00 6.88 -8.64
N ARG A 225 -17.84 7.43 -9.85
CA ARG A 225 -18.34 6.80 -11.09
C ARG A 225 -17.49 5.60 -11.55
N HIS A 226 -16.34 5.37 -10.92
CA HIS A 226 -15.41 4.33 -11.33
C HIS A 226 -14.91 3.53 -10.12
N ALA A 227 -15.69 2.51 -9.71
CA ALA A 227 -15.28 1.51 -8.70
C ALA A 227 -13.89 0.89 -8.96
N LYS A 228 -13.40 0.96 -10.21
CA LYS A 228 -12.05 0.54 -10.61
C LYS A 228 -10.93 1.38 -9.98
N SER A 229 -11.11 2.66 -9.69
CA SER A 229 -10.07 3.45 -9.00
C SER A 229 -9.85 2.98 -7.56
N GLY A 230 -10.90 2.50 -6.88
CA GLY A 230 -10.76 1.78 -5.61
C GLY A 230 -9.97 0.48 -5.78
N GLN A 231 -10.27 -0.29 -6.82
CA GLN A 231 -9.54 -1.52 -7.12
C GLN A 231 -8.05 -1.29 -7.44
N VAL A 232 -7.72 -0.19 -8.13
CA VAL A 232 -6.31 0.23 -8.32
C VAL A 232 -5.66 0.51 -6.97
N ALA A 233 -6.30 1.29 -6.08
CA ALA A 233 -5.74 1.55 -4.76
C ALA A 233 -5.46 0.25 -3.98
N ILE A 234 -6.39 -0.70 -4.00
CA ILE A 234 -6.22 -2.01 -3.35
C ILE A 234 -5.10 -2.82 -3.99
N HIS A 235 -4.98 -2.80 -5.32
CA HIS A 235 -3.86 -3.42 -6.03
C HIS A 235 -2.51 -2.86 -5.57
N GLU A 236 -2.37 -1.53 -5.52
CA GLU A 236 -1.12 -0.89 -5.08
C GLU A 236 -0.74 -1.20 -3.62
N THR A 237 -1.75 -1.34 -2.76
CA THR A 237 -1.51 -1.80 -1.39
C THR A 237 -0.99 -3.25 -1.33
N GLY A 238 -1.25 -4.06 -2.36
CA GLY A 238 -0.70 -5.41 -2.54
C GLY A 238 0.83 -5.40 -2.60
N HIS A 239 1.40 -4.43 -3.32
CA HIS A 239 2.85 -4.23 -3.35
C HIS A 239 3.36 -3.68 -2.01
N SER A 240 2.72 -2.63 -1.50
CA SER A 240 3.22 -1.91 -0.31
C SER A 240 3.15 -2.77 0.96
N LEU A 241 2.01 -3.43 1.21
CA LEU A 241 1.78 -4.23 2.41
C LEU A 241 2.07 -5.72 2.21
N GLY A 242 1.71 -6.28 1.05
CA GLY A 242 1.91 -7.70 0.77
C GLY A 242 3.30 -8.04 0.24
N LYS A 243 4.07 -7.05 -0.25
CA LYS A 243 5.31 -7.26 -1.02
C LYS A 243 5.08 -8.25 -2.18
N LEU A 244 3.92 -8.10 -2.82
CA LEU A 244 3.51 -8.88 -3.98
C LEU A 244 4.14 -8.28 -5.23
N ALA A 245 4.43 -9.12 -6.22
CA ALA A 245 4.73 -8.71 -7.57
C ALA A 245 3.43 -8.66 -8.40
N ASP A 246 3.53 -8.05 -9.57
CA ASP A 246 2.49 -8.16 -10.58
C ASP A 246 2.43 -9.54 -11.19
N GLU A 247 1.21 -9.98 -11.49
CA GLU A 247 0.94 -11.28 -12.09
C GLU A 247 0.55 -11.17 -13.58
N TYR A 248 0.45 -9.94 -14.11
CA TYR A 248 0.21 -9.70 -15.53
C TYR A 248 1.52 -9.75 -16.35
N PHE A 249 1.38 -9.95 -17.66
CA PHE A 249 2.49 -10.09 -18.61
C PHE A 249 2.13 -9.51 -19.98
N TYR A 250 3.14 -9.15 -20.78
CA TYR A 250 2.94 -8.43 -22.04
C TYR A 250 3.62 -9.10 -23.24
N PRO A 251 2.87 -9.90 -24.02
CA PRO A 251 3.36 -10.43 -25.28
C PRO A 251 3.72 -9.31 -26.27
N GLY A 252 4.85 -9.45 -26.96
CA GLY A 252 5.30 -8.54 -28.01
C GLY A 252 6.00 -7.28 -27.50
N VAL A 253 6.23 -7.13 -26.19
CA VAL A 253 7.05 -6.06 -25.64
C VAL A 253 8.51 -6.53 -25.57
N PRO A 254 9.45 -5.84 -26.25
CA PRO A 254 10.88 -6.14 -26.14
C PRO A 254 11.32 -6.22 -24.68
N ASP A 255 12.24 -7.14 -24.39
CA ASP A 255 12.77 -7.44 -23.05
C ASP A 255 11.82 -8.16 -22.07
N TYR A 256 10.53 -8.33 -22.39
CA TYR A 256 9.55 -9.04 -21.55
C TYR A 256 9.10 -10.40 -22.09
N GLU A 257 9.74 -10.91 -23.14
CA GLU A 257 9.38 -12.22 -23.70
C GLU A 257 9.74 -13.39 -22.76
N ARG A 258 10.90 -13.33 -22.09
CA ARG A 258 11.31 -14.40 -21.19
C ARG A 258 12.20 -13.89 -20.05
N TYR A 259 11.83 -14.26 -18.83
CA TYR A 259 12.66 -14.04 -17.66
C TYR A 259 13.77 -15.10 -17.58
N THR A 260 15.01 -14.65 -17.33
CA THR A 260 16.20 -15.52 -17.18
C THR A 260 16.99 -15.19 -15.91
N GLY A 261 16.42 -14.37 -15.03
CA GLY A 261 17.04 -13.96 -13.77
C GLY A 261 16.92 -15.01 -12.66
N PRO A 262 17.40 -14.66 -11.45
CA PRO A 262 17.31 -15.52 -10.28
C PRO A 262 15.86 -15.67 -9.78
N GLU A 263 15.61 -16.58 -8.85
CA GLU A 263 14.30 -16.69 -8.18
C GLU A 263 13.90 -15.33 -7.57
N PRO A 264 12.72 -14.75 -7.93
CA PRO A 264 12.26 -13.49 -7.37
C PRO A 264 12.11 -13.56 -5.84
N ALA A 265 12.11 -12.42 -5.17
CA ALA A 265 11.84 -12.38 -3.72
C ALA A 265 10.35 -12.50 -3.40
N ASP A 266 9.49 -11.93 -4.25
CA ASP A 266 8.05 -11.79 -4.05
C ASP A 266 7.35 -13.14 -3.89
N SER A 267 6.33 -13.20 -3.04
CA SER A 267 5.70 -14.47 -2.66
C SER A 267 4.80 -15.07 -3.76
N ASN A 268 4.38 -14.26 -4.74
CA ASN A 268 3.43 -14.65 -5.79
C ASN A 268 4.06 -14.73 -7.20
N THR A 269 5.39 -14.73 -7.32
CA THR A 269 6.08 -15.09 -8.58
C THR A 269 7.24 -16.06 -8.32
N SER A 270 7.53 -16.93 -9.29
CA SER A 270 8.57 -17.97 -9.16
C SER A 270 9.11 -18.40 -10.51
N THR A 271 10.38 -18.80 -10.58
CA THR A 271 10.96 -19.52 -11.74
C THR A 271 10.70 -21.03 -11.68
N LEU A 272 10.14 -21.53 -10.57
CA LEU A 272 9.98 -22.96 -10.32
C LEU A 272 8.63 -23.48 -10.85
N PRO A 273 8.62 -24.55 -11.67
CA PRO A 273 7.39 -25.29 -11.95
C PRO A 273 6.92 -26.08 -10.71
N ALA A 274 5.66 -26.52 -10.72
CA ALA A 274 4.98 -27.10 -9.56
C ALA A 274 5.72 -28.30 -8.92
N ASP A 275 6.27 -29.22 -9.72
CA ASP A 275 7.00 -30.39 -9.23
C ASP A 275 8.29 -29.99 -8.48
N ARG A 276 9.03 -29.02 -9.03
CA ARG A 276 10.26 -28.49 -8.43
C ARG A 276 9.96 -27.66 -7.19
N MET A 277 8.89 -26.85 -7.23
CA MET A 277 8.43 -26.06 -6.09
C MET A 277 8.01 -26.95 -4.91
N ALA A 278 7.25 -28.02 -5.18
CA ALA A 278 6.85 -29.01 -4.19
C ALA A 278 8.06 -29.77 -3.62
N ALA A 279 8.97 -30.25 -4.47
CA ALA A 279 10.16 -30.98 -4.04
C ALA A 279 11.11 -30.13 -3.17
N GLN A 280 11.22 -28.84 -3.48
CA GLN A 280 12.07 -27.90 -2.74
C GLN A 280 11.38 -27.26 -1.54
N GLN A 281 10.06 -27.47 -1.36
CA GLN A 281 9.25 -26.78 -0.35
C GLN A 281 9.42 -25.26 -0.41
N ALA A 282 9.43 -24.71 -1.63
CA ALA A 282 9.65 -23.29 -1.89
C ALA A 282 8.34 -22.55 -2.20
N LYS A 283 8.33 -21.23 -2.02
CA LYS A 283 7.22 -20.35 -2.44
C LYS A 283 5.87 -20.84 -1.92
N TRP A 284 4.87 -20.97 -2.78
CA TRP A 284 3.51 -21.37 -2.42
C TRP A 284 3.29 -22.88 -2.48
N TYR A 285 4.32 -23.71 -2.29
CA TYR A 285 4.18 -25.17 -2.33
C TYR A 285 3.06 -25.70 -1.41
N ARG A 286 2.80 -25.04 -0.27
CA ARG A 286 1.74 -25.39 0.70
C ARG A 286 0.33 -25.18 0.17
N TRP A 287 0.19 -24.45 -0.92
CA TRP A 287 -1.07 -24.08 -1.55
C TRP A 287 -1.33 -24.85 -2.84
N LEU A 288 -0.34 -25.55 -3.42
CA LEU A 288 -0.52 -26.28 -4.68
C LEU A 288 -1.72 -27.24 -4.63
N GLY A 289 -2.62 -27.12 -5.60
CA GLY A 289 -3.85 -27.91 -5.73
C GLY A 289 -5.06 -27.37 -4.96
N GLU A 290 -4.90 -26.31 -4.16
CA GLU A 290 -6.00 -25.72 -3.39
C GLU A 290 -6.88 -24.82 -4.26
N GLN A 291 -8.18 -24.78 -3.96
CA GLN A 291 -9.09 -23.82 -4.58
C GLN A 291 -8.91 -22.43 -3.96
N SER A 292 -8.70 -21.45 -4.81
CA SER A 292 -8.36 -20.08 -4.43
C SER A 292 -9.56 -19.14 -4.54
N PRO A 293 -9.67 -18.09 -3.70
CA PRO A 293 -10.82 -17.17 -3.69
C PRO A 293 -11.09 -16.46 -5.02
N ASP A 294 -10.07 -16.29 -5.87
CA ASP A 294 -10.19 -15.73 -7.22
C ASP A 294 -10.95 -16.63 -8.23
N GLY A 295 -11.23 -17.88 -7.82
CA GLY A 295 -11.92 -18.90 -8.59
C GLY A 295 -11.00 -19.91 -9.27
N GLY A 296 -9.68 -19.70 -9.24
CA GLY A 296 -8.68 -20.62 -9.77
C GLY A 296 -8.27 -21.74 -8.81
N THR A 297 -7.56 -22.74 -9.34
CA THR A 297 -6.80 -23.71 -8.55
C THR A 297 -5.36 -23.23 -8.45
N VAL A 298 -4.74 -23.28 -7.28
CA VAL A 298 -3.34 -22.89 -7.14
C VAL A 298 -2.43 -23.89 -7.83
N GLY A 299 -1.58 -23.41 -8.73
CA GLY A 299 -0.61 -24.17 -9.50
C GLY A 299 0.59 -23.30 -9.86
N THR A 300 1.24 -23.59 -10.99
CA THR A 300 2.30 -22.74 -11.55
C THR A 300 1.94 -22.40 -12.99
N TYR A 301 1.27 -21.26 -13.17
CA TYR A 301 0.79 -20.79 -14.47
C TYR A 301 1.86 -19.92 -15.10
N GLU A 302 2.38 -20.30 -16.29
CA GLU A 302 3.43 -19.53 -16.95
C GLU A 302 2.92 -18.13 -17.33
N GLY A 303 3.78 -17.13 -17.14
CA GLY A 303 3.51 -15.72 -17.32
C GLY A 303 3.25 -14.99 -16.00
N GLY A 304 3.95 -13.88 -15.79
CA GLY A 304 3.84 -13.06 -14.57
C GLY A 304 5.08 -12.19 -14.39
N GLY A 305 5.00 -11.19 -13.51
CA GLY A 305 6.07 -10.23 -13.32
C GLY A 305 6.46 -9.53 -14.62
N TYR A 306 5.48 -9.21 -15.48
CA TYR A 306 5.61 -8.65 -16.84
C TYR A 306 6.06 -9.64 -17.93
N TYR A 307 6.71 -10.75 -17.56
CA TYR A 307 7.30 -11.69 -18.52
C TYR A 307 6.29 -12.71 -19.03
N VAL A 308 6.33 -12.98 -20.34
CA VAL A 308 5.48 -14.01 -20.98
C VAL A 308 5.89 -15.41 -20.52
N GLY A 309 7.20 -15.70 -20.49
CA GLY A 309 7.75 -16.99 -20.08
C GLY A 309 8.85 -16.89 -19.04
N GLY A 310 9.18 -18.03 -18.43
CA GLY A 310 10.27 -18.13 -17.43
C GLY A 310 9.91 -17.71 -16.00
N LEU A 311 8.74 -17.10 -15.80
CA LEU A 311 8.11 -16.92 -14.49
C LEU A 311 6.73 -17.55 -14.46
N TYR A 312 6.34 -17.99 -13.27
CA TYR A 312 5.04 -18.56 -12.95
C TYR A 312 4.33 -17.68 -11.92
N ARG A 313 3.01 -17.60 -12.06
CA ARG A 313 2.08 -17.06 -11.06
C ARG A 313 1.22 -18.19 -10.44
N PRO A 314 0.57 -17.98 -9.29
CA PRO A 314 -0.11 -19.05 -8.56
C PRO A 314 -1.44 -19.47 -9.18
N THR A 315 -2.18 -18.55 -9.79
CA THR A 315 -3.52 -18.81 -10.36
C THR A 315 -3.66 -18.10 -11.69
N ASP A 316 -4.69 -18.43 -12.47
CA ASP A 316 -4.96 -17.68 -13.69
C ASP A 316 -5.52 -16.28 -13.36
N GLY A 317 -6.49 -16.13 -12.46
CA GLY A 317 -7.01 -14.83 -12.03
C GLY A 317 -6.48 -14.44 -10.64
N SER A 318 -6.23 -13.16 -10.39
CA SER A 318 -5.86 -12.62 -9.06
C SER A 318 -5.97 -11.11 -9.12
N LEU A 319 -6.19 -10.42 -7.99
CA LEU A 319 -6.16 -8.96 -7.95
C LEU A 319 -4.83 -8.37 -8.47
N MET A 320 -3.72 -9.09 -8.31
CA MET A 320 -2.41 -8.69 -8.85
C MET A 320 -2.29 -8.86 -10.37
N ARG A 321 -3.34 -9.35 -11.04
CA ARG A 321 -3.43 -9.52 -12.50
C ARG A 321 -4.63 -8.79 -13.10
N VAL A 322 -5.79 -8.90 -12.44
CA VAL A 322 -7.12 -8.52 -12.96
C VAL A 322 -7.90 -7.78 -11.87
N LEU A 323 -8.33 -6.54 -12.15
CA LEU A 323 -9.15 -5.76 -11.19
C LEU A 323 -10.51 -6.43 -10.96
N GLY A 324 -11.03 -6.32 -9.74
CA GLY A 324 -12.32 -6.92 -9.36
C GLY A 324 -12.25 -8.41 -9.03
N LYS A 325 -11.08 -9.04 -9.13
CA LYS A 325 -10.82 -10.37 -8.59
C LYS A 325 -10.30 -10.27 -7.15
N PRO A 326 -10.61 -11.23 -6.27
CA PRO A 326 -9.89 -11.41 -5.01
C PRO A 326 -8.39 -11.67 -5.23
N PHE A 327 -7.58 -11.47 -4.18
CA PHE A 327 -6.23 -12.02 -4.14
C PHE A 327 -6.27 -13.55 -4.20
N ASN A 328 -5.28 -14.16 -4.86
CA ASN A 328 -5.05 -15.59 -4.75
C ASN A 328 -4.54 -15.98 -3.36
N LEU A 329 -4.57 -17.28 -3.01
CA LEU A 329 -4.19 -17.74 -1.66
C LEU A 329 -2.79 -17.30 -1.20
N PRO A 330 -1.72 -17.38 -2.02
CA PRO A 330 -0.42 -16.82 -1.65
C PRO A 330 -0.47 -15.31 -1.41
N GLY A 331 -1.25 -14.58 -2.21
CA GLY A 331 -1.51 -13.16 -2.02
C GLY A 331 -2.23 -12.87 -0.69
N VAL A 332 -3.28 -13.62 -0.37
CA VAL A 332 -4.01 -13.50 0.91
C VAL A 332 -3.08 -13.74 2.10
N GLU A 333 -2.26 -14.80 2.04
CA GLU A 333 -1.27 -15.10 3.08
C GLU A 333 -0.28 -13.95 3.28
N ALA A 334 0.27 -13.42 2.19
CA ALA A 334 1.24 -12.33 2.22
C ALA A 334 0.63 -11.02 2.74
N MET A 335 -0.62 -10.73 2.36
CA MET A 335 -1.35 -9.56 2.84
C MET A 335 -1.64 -9.64 4.35
N ILE A 336 -2.12 -10.78 4.84
CA ILE A 336 -2.33 -10.98 6.28
C ILE A 336 -1.00 -10.83 7.03
N ALA A 337 0.07 -11.47 6.55
CA ALA A 337 1.41 -11.29 7.13
C ALA A 337 1.84 -9.81 7.12
N GLY A 338 1.55 -9.08 6.05
CA GLY A 338 1.75 -7.65 5.93
C GLY A 338 1.03 -6.84 7.01
N PHE A 339 -0.25 -7.11 7.23
CA PHE A 339 -1.02 -6.40 8.26
C PHE A 339 -0.42 -6.59 9.65
N HIS A 340 0.01 -7.81 10.00
CA HIS A 340 0.64 -8.12 11.29
C HIS A 340 2.10 -7.64 11.42
N ARG A 341 2.74 -7.16 10.35
CA ARG A 341 4.05 -6.48 10.48
C ARG A 341 3.92 -5.08 11.07
N HIS A 342 2.81 -4.41 10.80
CA HIS A 342 2.55 -3.03 11.26
C HIS A 342 1.59 -2.99 12.46
N ALA A 343 0.59 -3.87 12.50
CA ALA A 343 -0.38 -3.92 13.60
C ALA A 343 -0.05 -4.97 14.66
N ARG A 344 -0.40 -4.67 15.91
CA ARG A 344 -0.35 -5.61 17.04
C ARG A 344 -1.75 -6.03 17.47
N THR A 345 -1.89 -7.30 17.82
CA THR A 345 -3.17 -7.87 18.28
C THR A 345 -3.38 -7.78 19.80
N ALA A 346 -2.34 -7.38 20.55
CA ALA A 346 -2.37 -7.24 21.99
C ALA A 346 -1.92 -5.84 22.42
N THR A 347 -2.86 -4.89 22.48
CA THR A 347 -2.60 -3.51 22.93
C THR A 347 -2.77 -3.41 24.45
N PRO A 348 -1.71 -3.18 25.25
CA PRO A 348 -1.86 -3.03 26.70
C PRO A 348 -2.59 -1.73 27.05
N LEU A 349 -3.80 -1.84 27.62
CA LEU A 349 -4.53 -0.68 28.15
C LEU A 349 -4.08 -0.30 29.56
N THR A 350 -3.45 -1.25 30.26
CA THR A 350 -2.80 -0.99 31.55
C THR A 350 -1.30 -0.79 31.32
N PRO A 351 -0.69 0.29 31.85
CA PRO A 351 0.75 0.54 31.68
C PRO A 351 1.61 -0.65 32.10
N VAL A 352 2.54 -1.04 31.23
CA VAL A 352 3.43 -2.20 31.40
C VAL A 352 4.72 -1.89 32.16
N ASP A 353 5.01 -0.61 32.36
CA ASP A 353 6.21 -0.05 32.99
C ASP A 353 6.15 -0.03 34.52
N ARG A 354 5.01 -0.38 35.12
CA ARG A 354 4.80 -0.40 36.58
C ARG A 354 4.40 -1.78 37.10
N THR A 355 4.82 -2.08 38.33
CA THR A 355 4.39 -3.31 39.02
C THR A 355 2.93 -3.19 39.46
N LEU A 356 2.09 -4.11 38.98
CA LEU A 356 0.70 -4.22 39.40
C LEU A 356 0.59 -4.92 40.76
N ARG A 357 -0.48 -4.62 41.49
CA ARG A 357 -0.77 -4.99 42.89
C ARG A 357 -2.20 -5.53 42.95
N PRO A 358 -2.66 -6.19 44.03
CA PRO A 358 -3.97 -6.83 44.06
C PRO A 358 -5.16 -5.93 43.68
N ARG A 359 -5.07 -4.62 43.95
CA ARG A 359 -6.05 -3.61 43.56
C ARG A 359 -6.10 -3.27 42.06
N HIS A 360 -5.08 -3.66 41.30
CA HIS A 360 -4.95 -3.35 39.87
C HIS A 360 -5.51 -4.49 39.01
N THR A 361 -5.88 -4.13 37.78
CA THR A 361 -6.32 -5.05 36.73
C THR A 361 -5.38 -4.90 35.54
N ALA A 362 -4.85 -6.00 35.02
CA ALA A 362 -4.19 -6.02 33.72
C ALA A 362 -5.26 -6.07 32.63
N ARG A 363 -5.24 -5.12 31.70
CA ARG A 363 -6.21 -4.98 30.60
C ARG A 363 -5.47 -4.93 29.27
N VAL A 364 -5.99 -5.64 28.28
CA VAL A 364 -5.51 -5.66 26.89
C VAL A 364 -6.68 -5.41 25.93
N ALA A 365 -6.49 -4.53 24.95
CA ALA A 365 -7.40 -4.40 23.83
C ALA A 365 -6.99 -5.41 22.75
N VAL A 366 -8.00 -6.12 22.23
CA VAL A 366 -7.87 -7.16 21.20
C VAL A 366 -8.79 -6.78 20.05
N PRO A 367 -8.25 -6.57 18.83
CA PRO A 367 -9.07 -6.29 17.64
C PRO A 367 -10.10 -7.39 17.38
N ARG A 368 -11.26 -7.05 16.83
CA ARG A 368 -12.22 -8.06 16.37
C ARG A 368 -11.94 -8.40 14.92
N LEU A 369 -12.09 -9.68 14.58
CA LEU A 369 -12.09 -10.09 13.18
C LEU A 369 -13.54 -10.04 12.66
N ALA A 370 -13.74 -9.43 11.51
CA ALA A 370 -15.06 -9.25 10.89
C ALA A 370 -15.38 -10.32 9.83
N GLY A 371 -14.55 -11.37 9.73
CA GLY A 371 -14.72 -12.46 8.78
C GLY A 371 -16.05 -13.19 8.94
N ALA A 372 -16.64 -13.60 7.82
CA ALA A 372 -17.95 -14.26 7.79
C ALA A 372 -17.99 -15.62 8.52
N ASP A 373 -16.83 -16.23 8.75
CA ASP A 373 -16.70 -17.50 9.48
C ASP A 373 -16.74 -17.34 11.01
N GLY A 374 -16.80 -16.10 11.52
CA GLY A 374 -16.91 -15.79 12.94
C GLY A 374 -15.65 -16.09 13.76
N ARG A 375 -14.52 -16.45 13.13
CA ARG A 375 -13.26 -16.71 13.84
C ARG A 375 -12.81 -15.46 14.59
N GLN A 376 -12.31 -15.62 15.81
CA GLN A 376 -11.71 -14.54 16.60
C GLN A 376 -10.29 -14.92 17.04
N LEU A 377 -9.54 -13.92 17.49
CA LEU A 377 -8.17 -14.10 17.98
C LEU A 377 -8.12 -14.94 19.26
N ASP A 378 -7.15 -15.85 19.36
CA ASP A 378 -6.96 -16.72 20.52
C ASP A 378 -6.19 -15.98 21.62
N VAL A 379 -6.83 -15.74 22.77
CA VAL A 379 -6.28 -15.00 23.91
C VAL A 379 -5.91 -15.95 25.04
N ARG A 380 -4.63 -15.97 25.43
CA ARG A 380 -4.06 -16.88 26.43
C ARG A 380 -3.26 -16.12 27.48
N TRP A 381 -3.52 -16.38 28.75
CA TRP A 381 -2.82 -15.75 29.88
C TRP A 381 -1.81 -16.70 30.50
N TYR A 382 -0.70 -16.16 30.99
CA TYR A 382 0.39 -16.91 31.60
C TYR A 382 0.89 -16.21 32.87
N LEU A 383 1.21 -16.99 33.91
CA LEU A 383 1.94 -16.53 35.10
C LEU A 383 3.25 -17.29 35.20
N ASP A 384 4.38 -16.58 35.17
CA ASP A 384 5.73 -17.16 35.19
C ASP A 384 5.92 -18.25 34.11
N GLY A 385 5.27 -18.08 32.95
CA GLY A 385 5.31 -19.02 31.82
C GLY A 385 4.33 -20.19 31.91
N ARG A 386 3.54 -20.33 32.98
CA ARG A 386 2.49 -21.35 33.11
C ARG A 386 1.14 -20.79 32.66
N GLU A 387 0.45 -21.49 31.78
CA GLU A 387 -0.87 -21.06 31.27
C GLU A 387 -1.91 -21.02 32.39
N LEU A 388 -2.70 -19.93 32.41
CA LEU A 388 -3.84 -19.74 33.28
C LEU A 388 -5.12 -20.01 32.50
N GLY A 389 -5.44 -21.28 32.23
CA GLY A 389 -6.55 -21.69 31.37
C GLY A 389 -7.92 -21.11 31.75
N ARG A 390 -8.16 -20.80 33.05
CA ARG A 390 -9.39 -20.15 33.53
C ARG A 390 -9.61 -18.72 33.00
N PHE A 391 -8.57 -18.10 32.46
CA PHE A 391 -8.61 -16.76 31.88
C PHE A 391 -8.53 -16.78 30.35
N ALA A 392 -8.57 -17.96 29.71
CA ALA A 392 -8.61 -18.05 28.25
C ALA A 392 -9.78 -17.23 27.68
N GLY A 393 -9.51 -16.49 26.59
CA GLY A 393 -10.49 -15.60 25.95
C GLY A 393 -10.78 -14.29 26.68
N ARG A 394 -10.27 -14.07 27.89
CA ARG A 394 -10.49 -12.82 28.63
C ARG A 394 -9.53 -11.72 28.19
N THR A 395 -10.02 -10.50 28.12
CA THR A 395 -9.23 -9.28 27.82
C THR A 395 -8.76 -8.55 29.08
N GLU A 396 -9.12 -9.05 30.26
CA GLU A 396 -8.69 -8.50 31.53
C GLU A 396 -8.53 -9.57 32.63
N VAL A 397 -7.55 -9.36 33.51
CA VAL A 397 -7.32 -10.19 34.69
C VAL A 397 -6.97 -9.29 35.89
N ARG A 398 -7.70 -9.44 37.00
CA ARG A 398 -7.35 -8.74 38.25
C ARG A 398 -6.19 -9.45 38.92
N VAL A 399 -5.23 -8.69 39.45
CA VAL A 399 -4.06 -9.27 40.12
C VAL A 399 -4.48 -10.11 41.34
N ALA A 400 -5.53 -9.70 42.06
CA ALA A 400 -6.08 -10.48 43.17
C ALA A 400 -6.56 -11.89 42.76
N ASP A 401 -7.01 -12.06 41.51
CA ASP A 401 -7.50 -13.34 41.00
C ASP A 401 -6.35 -14.28 40.56
N LEU A 402 -5.10 -13.83 40.63
CA LEU A 402 -3.91 -14.66 40.33
C LEU A 402 -3.55 -15.60 41.47
N TRP A 403 -4.00 -15.30 42.70
CA TRP A 403 -3.67 -16.03 43.93
C TRP A 403 -2.15 -16.16 44.13
N LEU A 404 -1.47 -15.00 44.18
CA LEU A 404 -0.05 -14.96 44.52
C LEU A 404 0.13 -15.31 46.01
N PHE A 405 1.08 -16.20 46.32
CA PHE A 405 1.28 -16.72 47.69
C PHE A 405 2.58 -16.25 48.34
N ASP A 406 3.34 -15.39 47.67
CA ASP A 406 4.62 -14.90 48.13
C ASP A 406 4.77 -13.39 47.85
N LEU A 407 5.87 -12.80 48.34
CA LEU A 407 6.18 -11.39 48.13
C LEU A 407 7.10 -11.14 46.94
N ARG A 408 7.42 -12.14 46.10
CA ARG A 408 8.28 -11.89 44.92
C ARG A 408 7.46 -11.25 43.80
N ALA A 409 8.18 -10.66 42.85
CA ALA A 409 7.58 -10.22 41.60
C ALA A 409 7.36 -11.45 40.70
N HIS A 410 6.18 -11.53 40.09
CA HIS A 410 5.84 -12.51 39.07
C HIS A 410 5.65 -11.82 37.73
N ARG A 411 5.71 -12.62 36.66
CA ARG A 411 5.52 -12.17 35.30
C ARG A 411 4.16 -12.62 34.79
N LEU A 412 3.21 -11.69 34.71
CA LEU A 412 1.92 -11.90 34.07
C LEU A 412 2.05 -11.54 32.59
N ALA A 413 1.71 -12.45 31.69
CA ALA A 413 1.70 -12.19 30.26
C ALA A 413 0.35 -12.59 29.65
N VAL A 414 -0.06 -11.88 28.61
CA VAL A 414 -1.14 -12.28 27.72
C VAL A 414 -0.59 -12.38 26.30
N THR A 415 -0.84 -13.50 25.66
CA THR A 415 -0.53 -13.74 24.25
C THR A 415 -1.84 -13.75 23.48
N VAL A 416 -1.88 -12.98 22.40
CA VAL A 416 -2.99 -12.92 21.45
C VAL A 416 -2.47 -13.43 20.12
N ARG A 417 -3.12 -14.46 19.59
CA ARG A 417 -2.67 -15.15 18.38
C ARG A 417 -3.79 -15.22 17.35
N ASP A 418 -3.47 -14.84 16.12
CA ASP A 418 -4.26 -15.20 14.97
C ASP A 418 -3.89 -16.63 14.52
N ARG A 419 -4.91 -17.48 14.39
CA ARG A 419 -4.80 -18.88 13.96
C ARG A 419 -5.50 -19.12 12.62
N THR A 420 -5.60 -18.07 11.80
CA THR A 420 -6.19 -18.16 10.47
C THR A 420 -5.54 -19.29 9.65
N PRO A 421 -6.33 -20.16 8.99
CA PRO A 421 -5.78 -21.17 8.09
C PRO A 421 -5.23 -20.56 6.80
N SER A 422 -5.49 -19.27 6.55
CA SER A 422 -4.98 -18.51 5.41
C SER A 422 -3.50 -18.14 5.52
N VAL A 423 -2.83 -18.46 6.63
CA VAL A 423 -1.38 -18.36 6.80
C VAL A 423 -0.83 -19.73 7.21
N ARG A 424 -0.25 -20.43 6.24
CA ARG A 424 0.40 -21.75 6.35
C ARG A 424 1.92 -21.65 6.45
N ASP A 425 2.53 -20.54 6.02
CA ASP A 425 3.95 -20.34 6.19
C ASP A 425 4.34 -20.18 7.67
N PRO A 426 5.23 -21.03 8.22
CA PRO A 426 5.59 -20.99 9.63
C PRO A 426 6.30 -19.71 10.05
N GLU A 427 7.01 -19.03 9.14
CA GLU A 427 7.68 -17.77 9.45
C GLU A 427 6.66 -16.64 9.52
N ALA A 428 5.78 -16.52 8.53
CA ALA A 428 4.66 -15.58 8.58
C ALA A 428 3.77 -15.81 9.81
N ALA A 429 3.43 -17.07 10.12
CA ALA A 429 2.58 -17.43 11.26
C ALA A 429 3.20 -17.06 12.62
N ARG A 430 4.52 -16.90 12.73
CA ARG A 430 5.16 -16.38 13.96
C ARG A 430 4.86 -14.90 14.17
N GLY A 431 4.73 -14.12 13.09
CA GLY A 431 4.36 -12.71 13.13
C GLY A 431 2.91 -12.45 13.58
N LEU A 432 2.03 -13.45 13.43
CA LEU A 432 0.61 -13.39 13.80
C LEU A 432 0.34 -13.50 15.31
N THR A 433 1.34 -13.23 16.15
CA THR A 433 1.25 -13.35 17.61
C THR A 433 1.82 -12.10 18.29
N SER A 434 1.01 -11.45 19.13
CA SER A 434 1.46 -10.34 19.99
C SER A 434 1.42 -10.75 21.45
N THR A 435 2.33 -10.23 22.27
CA THR A 435 2.35 -10.47 23.72
C THR A 435 2.49 -9.16 24.49
N ALA A 436 1.62 -8.96 25.48
CA ALA A 436 1.74 -7.91 26.48
C ALA A 436 2.10 -8.52 27.83
N GLN A 437 2.91 -7.82 28.62
CA GLN A 437 3.47 -8.35 29.86
C GLN A 437 3.53 -7.30 30.96
N TRP A 438 3.21 -7.72 32.19
CA TRP A 438 3.27 -6.90 33.39
C TRP A 438 4.08 -7.60 34.48
N SER A 439 4.80 -6.81 35.27
CA SER A 439 5.28 -7.24 36.58
C SER A 439 4.11 -7.19 37.58
N VAL A 440 3.88 -8.25 38.35
CA VAL A 440 2.80 -8.31 39.36
C VAL A 440 3.36 -8.76 40.71
N ARG A 441 2.79 -8.25 41.82
CA ARG A 441 3.21 -8.60 43.18
C ARG A 441 2.03 -8.49 44.15
N LEU A 442 2.07 -9.23 45.25
CA LEU A 442 1.13 -9.09 46.38
C LEU A 442 1.09 -7.64 46.92
#